data_AF-A0A9E3N4D5-F1
#
_entry.id   AF-A0A9E3N4D5-F1
#
_cell.length_a   1.000
_cell.length_b   1.000
_cell.length_c   1.000
_cell.angle_alpha   90.00
_cell.angle_beta   90.00
_cell.angle_gamma   90.00
#
_symmetry.space_group_name_H-M   'P 1'
#
loop_
_entity.id
_entity.type
_entity.pdbx_description
1 polymer ?
#
loop_
_entity_poly.entity_id
_entity_poly.type
_entity_poly.pdbx_seq_one_letter_code
_entity_poly.pdbx_strand_id
1 'polypeptide(L)'
;MATPTTTIRLPEELKARLARLAEAEGTSIHGLILDAIAEKVDALERRRDFHEDARQRLAQMRDTGAGIEWDEMQRRLRAPVADEDAPRPAAKPGRG
;
A
#
# COMPACT_ATOMS: atom_id res chain seq x y z
N MET A 1 -7.84 7.85 26.09
CA MET A 1 -7.09 8.86 25.31
C MET A 1 -8.04 9.96 24.91
N ALA A 2 -7.62 11.23 24.89
CA ALA A 2 -8.50 12.33 24.50
C ALA A 2 -8.80 12.26 22.98
N THR A 3 -10.07 12.43 22.60
CA THR A 3 -10.52 12.49 21.20
C THR A 3 -10.80 13.96 20.83
N PRO A 4 -9.80 14.68 20.30
CA PRO A 4 -9.97 16.09 19.95
C PRO A 4 -10.95 16.26 18.79
N THR A 5 -11.83 17.26 18.89
CA THR A 5 -12.74 17.61 17.80
C THR A 5 -12.01 18.47 16.76
N THR A 6 -12.00 18.00 15.51
CA THR A 6 -11.45 18.78 14.38
C THR A 6 -12.61 19.23 13.48
N THR A 7 -12.75 20.54 13.27
CA THR A 7 -13.78 21.10 12.37
C THR A 7 -13.29 21.07 10.93
N ILE A 8 -14.00 20.34 10.07
CA ILE A 8 -13.69 20.21 8.65
C ILE A 8 -14.79 20.93 7.85
N ARG A 9 -14.40 21.80 6.91
CA ARG A 9 -15.34 22.42 5.97
C ARG A 9 -15.57 21.50 4.79
N LEU A 10 -16.82 21.11 4.59
CA LEU A 10 -17.24 20.28 3.48
C LEU A 10 -18.06 21.12 2.49
N PRO A 11 -17.76 21.05 1.17
CA PRO A 11 -18.65 21.60 0.16
C PRO A 11 -20.05 20.98 0.29
N GLU A 12 -21.11 21.77 0.06
CA GLU A 12 -22.50 21.30 0.21
C GLU A 12 -22.81 20.09 -0.66
N GLU A 13 -22.28 20.04 -1.88
CA GLU A 13 -22.42 18.89 -2.78
C GLU A 13 -21.86 17.61 -2.19
N LEU A 14 -20.68 17.69 -1.55
CA LEU A 14 -20.04 16.54 -0.91
C LEU A 14 -20.84 16.11 0.32
N LYS A 15 -21.27 17.06 1.15
CA LYS A 15 -22.12 16.79 2.32
C LYS A 15 -23.41 16.07 1.93
N ALA A 16 -24.07 16.51 0.86
CA ALA A 16 -25.28 15.87 0.35
C ALA A 16 -25.03 14.44 -0.17
N ARG A 17 -23.89 14.20 -0.82
CA ARG A 17 -23.49 12.84 -1.25
C ARG A 17 -23.23 11.92 -0.06
N LEU A 18 -22.51 12.41 0.95
CA LEU A 18 -22.22 11.65 2.17
C LEU A 18 -23.50 11.30 2.93
N ALA A 19 -24.47 12.23 3.01
CA ALA A 19 -25.76 11.99 3.64
C ALA A 19 -26.51 10.81 3.00
N ARG A 20 -26.60 10.80 1.66
CA ARG A 20 -27.28 9.72 0.93
C ARG A 20 -26.59 8.36 1.09
N LEU A 21 -25.26 8.34 1.07
CA LEU A 21 -24.49 7.11 1.27
C LEU A 21 -24.61 6.59 2.70
N ALA A 22 -24.54 7.49 3.68
CA ALA A 22 -24.70 7.12 5.09
C ALA A 22 -26.09 6.51 5.35
N GLU A 23 -27.14 7.10 4.79
CA GLU A 23 -28.51 6.57 4.87
C GLU A 23 -28.63 5.19 4.22
N ALA A 24 -28.08 5.01 3.02
CA ALA A 24 -28.12 3.73 2.31
C ALA A 24 -27.37 2.60 3.04
N GLU A 25 -26.24 2.93 3.69
CA GLU A 25 -25.41 1.99 4.45
C GLU A 25 -25.86 1.83 5.92
N GLY A 26 -26.90 2.56 6.36
CA GLY A 26 -27.37 2.52 7.74
C GLY A 26 -26.36 3.07 8.77
N THR A 27 -25.47 3.95 8.34
CA THR A 27 -24.43 4.59 9.19
C THR A 27 -24.66 6.10 9.33
N SER A 28 -23.82 6.77 10.12
CA SER A 28 -23.83 8.23 10.23
C SER A 28 -22.81 8.85 9.28
N ILE A 29 -23.06 10.10 8.86
CA ILE A 29 -22.07 10.88 8.07
C ILE A 29 -20.73 10.95 8.79
N HIS A 30 -20.76 11.13 10.12
CA HIS A 30 -19.53 11.21 10.92
C HIS A 30 -18.74 9.90 10.89
N GLY A 31 -19.42 8.76 11.09
CA GLY A 31 -18.80 7.44 11.00
C GLY A 31 -18.18 7.20 9.63
N LEU A 32 -18.93 7.47 8.56
CA LEU A 32 -18.46 7.33 7.19
C LEU A 32 -17.23 8.21 6.89
N ILE A 33 -17.18 9.43 7.42
CA ILE A 33 -15.99 10.30 7.30
C ILE A 33 -14.79 9.70 8.05
N LEU A 34 -14.99 9.17 9.26
CA LEU A 34 -13.91 8.55 10.04
C LEU A 34 -13.35 7.32 9.32
N ASP A 35 -14.22 6.45 8.81
CA ASP A 35 -13.84 5.25 8.07
C ASP A 35 -13.04 5.62 6.82
N ALA A 36 -13.52 6.60 6.04
CA ALA A 36 -12.81 7.08 4.86
C ALA A 36 -11.43 7.68 5.18
N ILE A 37 -11.28 8.36 6.33
CA ILE A 37 -9.99 8.89 6.78
C ILE A 37 -9.07 7.74 7.18
N ALA A 38 -9.56 6.77 7.96
CA ALA A 38 -8.78 5.61 8.39
C ALA A 38 -8.25 4.82 7.18
N GLU A 39 -9.12 4.48 6.23
CA GLU A 39 -8.74 3.80 4.99
C GLU A 39 -7.69 4.59 4.20
N LYS A 40 -7.83 5.92 4.16
CA LYS A 40 -6.88 6.78 3.45
C LYS A 40 -5.52 6.82 4.14
N VAL A 41 -5.49 6.87 5.47
CA VAL A 41 -4.26 6.84 6.26
C VAL A 41 -3.54 5.52 6.02
N ASP A 42 -4.22 4.38 6.17
CA ASP A 42 -3.62 3.06 5.97
C ASP A 42 -3.08 2.88 4.55
N ALA A 43 -3.78 3.40 3.53
CA ALA A 43 -3.31 3.37 2.15
C ALA A 43 -2.05 4.24 1.94
N LEU A 44 -1.97 5.40 2.59
CA LEU A 44 -0.80 6.28 2.51
C LEU A 44 0.41 5.70 3.24
N GLU A 45 0.21 5.11 4.41
CA GLU A 45 1.26 4.43 5.17
C GLU A 45 1.84 3.26 4.37
N ARG A 46 1.00 2.35 3.89
CA ARG A 46 1.45 1.23 3.02
C ARG A 46 2.21 1.71 1.80
N ARG A 47 1.75 2.82 1.17
CA ARG A 47 2.43 3.40 0.02
C ARG A 47 3.80 3.98 0.40
N ARG A 48 3.88 4.69 1.52
CA ARG A 48 5.16 5.23 2.01
C ARG A 48 6.14 4.10 2.30
N ASP A 49 5.71 3.10 3.05
CA ASP A 49 6.55 1.98 3.48
C ASP A 49 7.05 1.19 2.26
N PHE A 50 6.18 0.93 1.28
CA PHE A 50 6.59 0.32 0.00
C PHE A 50 7.68 1.13 -0.74
N HIS A 51 7.53 2.46 -0.78
CA HIS A 51 8.53 3.32 -1.42
C HIS A 51 9.84 3.39 -0.63
N GLU A 52 9.80 3.37 0.70
CA GLU A 52 10.98 3.33 1.55
C GLU A 52 11.74 2.01 1.37
N ASP A 53 11.05 0.89 1.42
CA ASP A 53 11.61 -0.43 1.13
C ASP A 53 12.26 -0.49 -0.25
N ALA A 54 11.58 0.02 -1.28
CA ALA A 54 12.10 0.05 -2.64
C ALA A 54 13.37 0.91 -2.75
N ARG A 55 13.39 2.07 -2.09
CA ARG A 55 14.58 2.95 -2.05
C ARG A 55 15.75 2.27 -1.34
N GLN A 56 15.50 1.62 -0.19
CA GLN A 56 16.54 0.91 0.56
C GLN A 56 17.13 -0.23 -0.27
N ARG A 57 16.29 -1.05 -0.91
CA ARG A 57 16.75 -2.14 -1.79
C ARG A 57 17.52 -1.62 -2.98
N LEU A 58 17.06 -0.54 -3.61
CA LEU A 58 17.77 0.08 -4.73
C LEU A 58 19.14 0.62 -4.30
N ALA A 59 19.25 1.23 -3.11
CA ALA A 59 20.53 1.69 -2.57
C ALA A 59 21.48 0.50 -2.33
N GLN A 60 21.00 -0.59 -1.75
CA GLN A 60 21.79 -1.81 -1.54
C GLN A 60 22.24 -2.44 -2.86
N MET A 61 21.36 -2.52 -3.86
CA MET A 61 21.71 -3.03 -5.19
C MET A 61 22.78 -2.16 -5.87
N ARG A 62 22.69 -0.83 -5.73
CA ARG A 62 23.70 0.10 -6.28
C ARG A 62 25.06 -0.05 -5.61
N ASP A 63 25.07 -0.24 -4.29
CA ASP A 63 26.29 -0.38 -3.50
C ASP A 63 26.97 -1.73 -3.71
N THR A 64 26.18 -2.81 -3.68
CA THR A 64 26.70 -4.19 -3.76
C THR A 64 26.84 -4.71 -5.19
N GLY A 65 26.17 -4.06 -6.15
CA GLY A 65 25.95 -4.60 -7.50
C GLY A 65 25.08 -5.86 -7.51
N ALA A 66 24.59 -6.35 -6.36
CA ALA A 66 23.92 -7.63 -6.27
C ALA A 66 22.44 -7.50 -6.67
N GLY A 67 22.05 -8.29 -7.67
CA GLY A 67 20.68 -8.32 -8.20
C GLY A 67 20.21 -9.75 -8.43
N ILE A 68 18.92 -9.90 -8.67
CA ILE A 68 18.37 -11.16 -9.18
C ILE A 68 18.25 -11.02 -10.68
N GLU A 69 18.79 -11.99 -11.43
CA GLU A 69 18.62 -12.07 -12.87
C GLU A 69 17.13 -12.10 -13.24
N TRP A 70 16.72 -11.24 -14.18
CA TRP A 70 15.32 -11.05 -14.52
C TRP A 70 14.63 -12.34 -14.95
N ASP A 71 15.31 -13.19 -15.73
CA ASP A 71 14.81 -14.49 -16.17
C ASP A 71 14.54 -15.45 -14.99
N GLU A 72 15.36 -15.39 -13.94
CA GLU A 72 15.19 -16.20 -12.72
C GLU A 72 13.96 -15.73 -11.93
N MET A 73 13.77 -14.42 -11.84
CA MET A 73 12.58 -13.82 -11.23
C MET A 73 11.31 -14.15 -12.02
N GLN A 74 11.34 -14.03 -13.36
CA GLN A 74 10.17 -14.33 -14.20
C GLN A 74 9.74 -15.80 -14.10
N ARG A 75 10.68 -16.74 -14.04
CA ARG A 75 10.37 -18.16 -13.80
C ARG A 75 9.63 -18.36 -12.49
N ARG A 76 10.07 -17.71 -11.40
CA ARG A 76 9.39 -17.78 -10.10
C ARG A 76 8.00 -17.16 -10.14
N LEU A 77 7.83 -15.99 -10.75
CA LEU A 77 6.53 -15.29 -10.80
C LEU A 77 5.47 -16.04 -11.61
N ARG A 78 5.89 -16.89 -12.55
CA ARG A 78 5.00 -17.71 -13.38
C ARG A 78 4.78 -19.11 -12.80
N ALA A 79 5.51 -19.50 -11.75
CA ALA A 79 5.30 -20.78 -11.09
C ALA A 79 3.92 -20.77 -10.39
N PRO A 80 3.17 -21.88 -10.45
CA PRO A 80 1.90 -22.00 -9.72
C PRO A 80 2.12 -21.78 -8.22
N VAL A 81 1.17 -21.14 -7.53
CA VAL A 81 1.24 -20.89 -6.07
C VAL A 81 1.34 -22.19 -5.27
N ALA A 82 0.89 -23.32 -5.83
CA ALA A 82 0.99 -24.65 -5.22
C ALA A 82 2.40 -25.27 -5.28
N ASP A 83 3.33 -24.66 -6.01
CA ASP A 83 4.73 -25.08 -6.05
C ASP A 83 5.53 -24.27 -5.02
N GLU A 84 5.27 -24.55 -3.72
CA GLU A 84 5.99 -23.94 -2.59
C GLU A 84 7.50 -24.23 -2.62
N ASP A 85 7.90 -25.29 -3.35
CA ASP A 85 9.28 -25.74 -3.51
C ASP A 85 10.07 -25.01 -4.62
N ALA A 86 9.42 -24.14 -5.41
CA ALA A 86 10.14 -23.32 -6.39
C ALA A 86 11.18 -22.44 -5.67
N PRO A 87 12.49 -22.60 -5.94
CA PRO A 87 13.54 -21.95 -5.16
C PRO A 87 13.43 -20.43 -5.26
N ARG A 88 13.62 -19.73 -4.14
CA ARG A 88 13.74 -18.27 -4.14
C ARG A 88 15.06 -17.91 -4.82
N PRO A 89 15.04 -17.09 -5.89
CA PRO A 89 16.28 -16.70 -6.56
C PRO A 89 17.18 -15.94 -5.58
N ALA A 90 18.45 -16.34 -5.54
CA ALA A 90 19.46 -15.69 -4.73
C ALA A 90 20.01 -14.47 -5.48
N ALA A 91 20.22 -13.35 -4.76
CA ALA A 91 20.90 -12.20 -5.32
C ALA A 91 22.37 -12.56 -5.61
N LYS A 92 22.84 -12.26 -6.82
CA LYS A 92 24.21 -12.51 -7.27
C LYS A 92 24.86 -11.18 -7.63
N PRO A 93 26.17 -10.98 -7.41
CA PRO A 93 26.88 -9.79 -7.88
C PRO A 93 26.67 -9.66 -9.39
N GLY A 94 26.20 -8.50 -9.85
CA GLY A 94 26.02 -8.22 -11.27
C GLY A 94 27.34 -8.40 -12.00
N ARG A 95 27.32 -9.11 -13.14
CA ARG A 95 28.44 -9.02 -14.08
C ARG A 95 28.44 -7.59 -14.60
N GLY A 96 29.56 -6.89 -14.39
CA GLY A 96 29.80 -5.59 -15.00
C GLY A 96 29.66 -5.64 -16.52
#